data_AF-A0A6P5S7B5-F1
#
_entry.id   AF-A0A6P5S7B5-F1
#
_cell.length_a   1.000
_cell.length_b   1.000
_cell.length_c   1.000
_cell.angle_alpha   90.00
_cell.angle_beta   90.00
_cell.angle_gamma   90.00
#
_symmetry.space_group_name_H-M   'P 1'
#
loop_
_entity.id
_entity.type
_entity.pdbx_description
1 polymer ?
#
loop_
_entity_poly.entity_id
_entity_poly.type
_entity_poly.pdbx_seq_one_letter_code
_entity_poly.pdbx_strand_id
1 'polypeptide(L)'
;MTIFGIKQEDPLKHVPSPNSAKNPQQFELVLTPLLGILRDRAASGDSLKKFAAGHATVPGGETIYALAQCTPDIDKQNCSNCLKESVSEIQTCCGGKQGGRVLKPSCNLRYEVSLFFRSTTDSLVDIPAPVPAAPAPKEAKKKSNIKQTVIIIVVVLVVFVTIFSSICFFFRVKKRRVKLEQDENSEDVGLVEWLQYDFETIRSATDDFSNANKLGRGGFGAVYRN
;
A
#
# COMPACT_ATOMS: atom_id res chain seq x y z
N MET A 1 -12.31 22.81 0.59
CA MET A 1 -11.03 22.09 0.79
C MET A 1 -10.35 22.01 -0.56
N THR A 2 -9.19 22.63 -0.72
CA THR A 2 -8.48 22.65 -2.02
C THR A 2 -7.63 21.39 -2.11
N ILE A 3 -7.92 20.52 -3.08
CA ILE A 3 -7.21 19.25 -3.28
C ILE A 3 -5.98 19.40 -4.18
N PHE A 4 -5.83 20.55 -4.84
CA PHE A 4 -4.71 20.82 -5.74
C PHE A 4 -3.42 21.11 -4.98
N GLY A 5 -2.32 20.55 -5.46
CA GLY A 5 -0.98 20.76 -4.93
C GLY A 5 -0.64 19.91 -3.71
N ILE A 6 -1.51 18.97 -3.33
CA ILE A 6 -1.28 18.04 -2.23
C ILE A 6 -0.78 16.70 -2.80
N LYS A 7 0.33 16.18 -2.27
CA LYS A 7 0.80 14.82 -2.57
C LYS A 7 -0.20 13.81 -2.00
N GLN A 8 -0.90 13.11 -2.89
CA GLN A 8 -1.85 12.05 -2.56
C GLN A 8 -1.31 10.71 -3.06
N GLU A 9 -1.24 9.76 -2.14
CA GLU A 9 -0.64 8.45 -2.40
C GLU A 9 -1.66 7.32 -2.46
N ASP A 10 -2.75 7.48 -1.71
CA ASP A 10 -3.86 6.53 -1.71
C ASP A 10 -5.01 6.98 -2.60
N PRO A 11 -5.67 6.05 -3.31
CA PRO A 11 -5.40 4.61 -3.28
C PRO A 11 -4.15 4.20 -4.06
N LEU A 12 -3.33 3.34 -3.46
CA LEU A 12 -2.19 2.69 -4.09
C LEU A 12 -2.65 1.43 -4.85
N LYS A 13 -2.24 1.29 -6.11
CA LYS A 13 -2.49 0.07 -6.91
C LYS A 13 -1.21 -0.47 -7.54
N HIS A 14 -0.95 -1.75 -7.30
CA HIS A 14 0.13 -2.52 -7.93
C HIS A 14 -0.40 -3.32 -9.11
N VAL A 15 0.35 -3.34 -10.20
CA VAL A 15 0.05 -4.15 -11.39
C VAL A 15 1.35 -4.82 -11.87
N PRO A 16 1.72 -5.98 -11.30
CA PRO A 16 2.88 -6.74 -11.75
C PRO A 16 2.58 -7.47 -13.07
N SER A 17 3.61 -7.66 -13.90
CA SER A 17 3.52 -8.55 -15.05
C SER A 17 3.30 -10.01 -14.59
N PRO A 18 2.50 -10.81 -15.32
CA PRO A 18 2.40 -12.24 -15.02
C PRO A 18 3.76 -12.96 -15.20
N ASN A 19 4.57 -12.46 -16.14
CA ASN A 19 5.83 -13.08 -16.54
C ASN A 19 7.03 -12.55 -15.74
N SER A 20 7.99 -13.42 -15.50
CA SER A 20 9.26 -13.08 -14.86
C SER A 20 10.26 -12.53 -15.88
N ALA A 21 11.19 -11.69 -15.42
CA ALA A 21 12.34 -11.26 -16.20
C ALA A 21 13.26 -12.46 -16.48
N LYS A 22 14.01 -12.43 -17.59
CA LYS A 22 14.91 -13.54 -17.97
C LYS A 22 16.03 -13.76 -16.95
N ASN A 23 16.60 -12.67 -16.44
CA ASN A 23 17.59 -12.67 -15.37
C ASN A 23 17.19 -11.63 -14.31
N PRO A 24 16.41 -12.02 -13.28
CA PRO A 24 15.88 -11.08 -12.29
C PRO A 24 16.95 -10.24 -11.59
N GLN A 25 18.12 -10.81 -11.28
CA GLN A 25 19.20 -10.12 -10.59
C GLN A 25 19.81 -9.02 -11.46
N GLN A 26 20.16 -9.36 -12.71
CA GLN A 26 20.74 -8.40 -13.65
C GLN A 26 19.72 -7.34 -14.08
N PHE A 27 18.46 -7.73 -14.20
CA PHE A 27 17.35 -6.83 -14.51
C PHE A 27 17.19 -5.76 -13.43
N GLU A 28 17.19 -6.16 -12.16
CA GLU A 28 17.04 -5.25 -11.03
C GLU A 28 18.21 -4.24 -10.92
N LEU A 29 19.44 -4.69 -11.20
CA LEU A 29 20.64 -3.83 -11.23
C LEU A 29 20.53 -2.69 -12.26
N VAL A 30 19.75 -2.87 -13.32
CA VAL A 30 19.52 -1.87 -14.37
C VAL A 30 18.24 -1.08 -14.10
N LEU A 31 17.18 -1.76 -13.65
CA LEU A 31 15.87 -1.17 -13.38
C LEU A 31 15.94 -0.09 -12.29
N THR A 32 16.54 -0.39 -11.13
CA THR A 32 16.55 0.54 -10.00
C THR A 32 17.23 1.89 -10.35
N PRO A 33 18.44 1.91 -10.96
CA PRO A 33 19.06 3.16 -11.41
C PRO A 33 18.26 3.88 -12.51
N LEU A 34 17.71 3.13 -13.49
CA LEU A 34 16.88 3.69 -14.56
C LEU A 34 15.69 4.45 -13.97
N LEU A 35 14.94 3.82 -13.05
CA LEU A 35 13.79 4.45 -12.40
C LEU A 35 14.20 5.66 -11.54
N GLY A 36 15.36 5.60 -10.87
CA GLY A 36 15.91 6.72 -10.11
C GLY A 36 16.20 7.94 -10.99
N ILE A 37 16.83 7.73 -12.14
CA ILE A 37 17.12 8.81 -13.11
C ILE A 37 15.84 9.39 -13.70
N LEU A 38 14.88 8.54 -14.08
CA LEU A 38 13.59 8.99 -14.63
C LEU A 38 12.77 9.76 -13.58
N ARG A 39 12.81 9.34 -12.31
CA ARG A 39 12.24 10.13 -11.19
C ARG A 39 12.80 11.54 -11.17
N ASP A 40 14.12 11.69 -11.19
CA ASP A 40 14.77 13.01 -11.06
C ASP A 40 14.45 13.92 -12.25
N ARG A 41 14.41 13.34 -13.46
CA ARG A 41 14.00 14.04 -14.69
C ARG A 41 12.53 14.46 -14.63
N ALA A 42 11.62 13.56 -14.23
CA ALA A 42 10.19 13.85 -14.13
C ALA A 42 9.91 14.94 -13.09
N ALA A 43 10.55 14.86 -11.92
CA ALA A 43 10.40 15.85 -10.85
C ALA A 43 10.94 17.23 -11.22
N SER A 44 11.97 17.28 -12.06
CA SER A 44 12.55 18.53 -12.59
C SER A 44 11.75 19.17 -13.73
N GLY A 45 10.65 18.54 -14.17
CA GLY A 45 9.71 19.15 -15.11
C GLY A 45 9.00 20.36 -14.52
N ASP A 46 8.39 21.18 -15.38
CA ASP A 46 7.69 22.42 -14.99
C ASP A 46 6.24 22.15 -14.53
N SER A 47 5.43 23.21 -14.44
CA SER A 47 4.01 23.15 -14.05
C SER A 47 3.09 22.61 -15.16
N LEU A 48 3.60 22.42 -16.38
CA LEU A 48 2.83 21.88 -17.50
C LEU A 48 3.07 20.37 -17.66
N LYS A 49 4.30 19.92 -17.38
CA LYS A 49 4.68 18.52 -17.61
C LYS A 49 5.77 18.02 -16.66
N LYS A 50 5.38 17.15 -15.73
CA LYS A 50 6.28 16.36 -14.86
C LYS A 50 6.33 14.91 -15.32
N PHE A 51 7.10 14.65 -16.38
CA PHE A 51 7.14 13.37 -17.05
C PHE A 51 8.54 13.07 -17.56
N ALA A 52 8.98 11.82 -17.46
CA ALA A 52 10.17 11.32 -18.12
C ALA A 52 9.94 9.87 -18.59
N ALA A 53 10.47 9.53 -19.75
CA ALA A 53 10.52 8.18 -20.26
C ALA A 53 11.91 7.90 -20.84
N GLY A 54 12.25 6.62 -20.95
CA GLY A 54 13.49 6.18 -21.54
C GLY A 54 13.67 4.68 -21.44
N HIS A 55 14.82 4.22 -21.91
CA HIS A 55 15.17 2.82 -21.83
C HIS A 55 16.62 2.60 -21.39
N ALA A 56 16.89 1.40 -20.92
CA ALA A 56 18.23 0.89 -20.72
C ALA A 56 18.28 -0.58 -21.14
N THR A 57 19.44 -1.02 -21.64
CA THR A 57 19.65 -2.40 -22.07
C THR A 57 20.37 -3.19 -20.98
N VAL A 58 19.78 -4.30 -20.60
CA VAL A 58 20.37 -5.28 -19.68
C VAL A 58 21.46 -6.06 -20.42
N PRO A 59 22.62 -6.33 -19.80
CA PRO A 59 23.59 -7.26 -20.35
C PRO A 59 22.93 -8.60 -20.71
N GLY A 60 23.10 -9.04 -21.96
CA GLY A 60 22.37 -10.17 -22.54
C GLY A 60 21.22 -9.79 -23.49
N GLY A 61 20.95 -8.49 -23.69
CA GLY A 61 20.16 -7.96 -24.81
C GLY A 61 18.68 -7.68 -24.54
N GLU A 62 18.19 -7.92 -23.31
CA GLU A 62 16.85 -7.50 -22.91
C GLU A 62 16.82 -5.99 -22.66
N THR A 63 15.82 -5.27 -23.18
CA THR A 63 15.69 -3.82 -22.99
C THR A 63 14.56 -3.52 -22.04
N ILE A 64 14.80 -2.63 -21.07
CA ILE A 64 13.80 -2.15 -20.12
C ILE A 64 13.35 -0.78 -20.61
N TYR A 65 12.07 -0.64 -20.93
CA TYR A 65 11.42 0.64 -21.16
C TYR A 65 10.72 1.06 -19.88
N ALA A 66 10.91 2.32 -19.47
CA ALA A 66 10.30 2.84 -18.27
C ALA A 66 9.83 4.28 -18.43
N LEU A 67 8.83 4.65 -17.64
CA LEU A 67 8.43 6.03 -17.48
C LEU A 67 8.07 6.34 -16.03
N ALA A 68 8.23 7.61 -15.68
CA ALA A 68 7.84 8.20 -14.42
C ALA A 68 7.05 9.49 -14.70
N GLN A 69 5.94 9.67 -14.00
CA GLN A 69 5.07 10.82 -14.17
C GLN A 69 4.51 11.27 -12.82
N CYS A 70 4.39 12.59 -12.64
CA CYS A 70 3.64 13.21 -11.57
C CYS A 70 2.51 14.06 -12.13
N THR A 71 1.51 14.35 -11.30
CA THR A 71 0.54 15.39 -11.62
C THR A 71 1.23 16.77 -11.63
N PRO A 72 0.84 17.71 -12.50
CA PRO A 72 1.55 18.98 -12.64
C PRO A 72 1.32 19.95 -11.47
N ASP A 73 0.29 19.72 -10.65
CA ASP A 73 -0.13 20.59 -9.55
C ASP A 73 0.76 20.48 -8.30
N ILE A 74 1.51 19.39 -8.14
CA ILE A 74 2.42 19.19 -7.01
C ILE A 74 3.83 19.75 -7.29
N ASP A 75 4.53 20.18 -6.24
CA ASP A 75 5.89 20.70 -6.38
C ASP A 75 6.94 19.60 -6.68
N LYS A 76 8.18 20.03 -6.99
CA LYS A 76 9.31 19.15 -7.31
C LYS A 76 9.62 18.15 -6.19
N GLN A 77 9.59 18.58 -4.93
CA GLN A 77 9.94 17.73 -3.79
C GLN A 77 8.88 16.65 -3.57
N ASN A 78 7.61 17.05 -3.62
CA ASN A 78 6.48 16.14 -3.50
C ASN A 78 6.43 15.13 -4.66
N CYS A 79 6.71 15.56 -5.88
CA CYS A 79 6.83 14.66 -7.02
C CYS A 79 7.99 13.66 -6.83
N SER A 80 9.17 14.14 -6.45
CA SER A 80 10.34 13.30 -6.20
C SER A 80 10.07 12.27 -5.09
N ASN A 81 9.41 12.68 -4.01
CA ASN A 81 9.06 11.81 -2.88
C ASN A 81 8.06 10.73 -3.31
N CYS A 82 6.96 11.11 -3.98
CA CYS A 82 5.95 10.17 -4.46
C CYS A 82 6.57 9.08 -5.34
N LEU A 83 7.38 9.49 -6.32
CA LEU A 83 8.05 8.57 -7.24
C LEU A 83 9.14 7.74 -6.54
N LYS A 84 9.88 8.30 -5.57
CA LYS A 84 10.86 7.53 -4.78
C LYS A 84 10.19 6.38 -4.04
N GLU A 85 9.04 6.64 -3.43
CA GLU A 85 8.28 5.60 -2.76
C GLU A 85 7.70 4.60 -3.76
N SER A 86 7.22 5.05 -4.93
CA SER A 86 6.81 4.13 -6.00
C SER A 86 7.94 3.20 -6.45
N VAL A 87 9.21 3.65 -6.48
CA VAL A 87 10.36 2.78 -6.74
C VAL A 87 10.50 1.70 -5.66
N SER A 88 10.32 2.05 -4.39
CA SER A 88 10.33 1.07 -3.28
C SER A 88 9.17 0.08 -3.37
N GLU A 89 7.99 0.54 -3.78
CA GLU A 89 6.83 -0.34 -4.02
C GLU A 89 7.08 -1.31 -5.18
N ILE A 90 7.78 -0.90 -6.24
CA ILE A 90 8.16 -1.79 -7.35
C ILE A 90 8.99 -2.98 -6.85
N GLN A 91 9.93 -2.75 -5.94
CA GLN A 91 10.76 -3.83 -5.37
C GLN A 91 9.90 -4.87 -4.62
N THR A 92 8.85 -4.42 -3.94
CA THR A 92 7.98 -5.29 -3.13
C THR A 92 6.89 -5.97 -3.98
N CYS A 93 6.22 -5.24 -4.87
CA CYS A 93 5.11 -5.77 -5.66
C CYS A 93 5.56 -6.62 -6.84
N CYS A 94 6.70 -6.24 -7.43
CA CYS A 94 7.02 -6.52 -8.81
C CYS A 94 8.46 -7.01 -8.98
N GLY A 95 9.16 -7.30 -7.87
CA GLY A 95 10.51 -7.84 -7.86
C GLY A 95 10.66 -9.05 -8.77
N GLY A 96 11.64 -8.99 -9.69
CA GLY A 96 11.93 -10.05 -10.66
C GLY A 96 10.91 -10.22 -11.79
N LYS A 97 9.90 -9.36 -11.91
CA LYS A 97 8.96 -9.35 -13.04
C LYS A 97 9.51 -8.53 -14.21
N GLN A 98 9.18 -8.95 -15.43
CA GLN A 98 9.59 -8.25 -16.66
C GLN A 98 8.81 -6.94 -16.91
N GLY A 99 7.83 -6.66 -16.06
CA GLY A 99 7.02 -5.46 -16.11
C GLY A 99 6.31 -5.23 -14.79
N GLY A 100 5.99 -3.97 -14.51
CA GLY A 100 5.35 -3.57 -13.28
C GLY A 100 4.87 -2.14 -13.33
N ARG A 101 3.75 -1.88 -12.65
CA ARG A 101 3.20 -0.53 -12.48
C ARG A 101 2.82 -0.27 -11.04
N VAL A 102 3.20 0.92 -10.57
CA VAL A 102 2.70 1.51 -9.32
C VAL A 102 1.88 2.74 -9.68
N LEU A 103 0.62 2.74 -9.25
CA LEU A 103 -0.34 3.79 -9.48
C LEU A 103 -0.70 4.45 -8.15
N LYS A 104 -0.35 5.72 -8.02
CA LYS A 104 -0.81 6.63 -6.96
C LYS A 104 -1.55 7.80 -7.63
N PRO A 105 -2.46 8.51 -6.96
CA PRO A 105 -3.14 9.66 -7.56
C PRO A 105 -2.17 10.76 -8.02
N SER A 106 -1.11 11.02 -7.25
CA SER A 106 -0.12 12.06 -7.59
C SER A 106 1.03 11.59 -8.47
N CYS A 107 1.28 10.28 -8.58
CA CYS A 107 2.38 9.78 -9.41
C CYS A 107 2.16 8.37 -9.94
N ASN A 108 2.78 8.10 -11.09
CA ASN A 108 2.68 6.85 -11.82
C ASN A 108 4.07 6.45 -12.29
N LEU A 109 4.42 5.19 -12.01
CA LEU A 109 5.66 4.58 -12.46
C LEU A 109 5.31 3.28 -13.17
N ARG A 110 5.85 3.10 -14.38
CA ARG A 110 5.67 1.88 -15.17
C ARG A 110 6.98 1.48 -15.83
N TYR A 111 7.26 0.18 -15.83
CA TYR A 111 8.30 -0.41 -16.66
C TYR A 111 7.79 -1.67 -17.36
N GLU A 112 8.33 -1.96 -18.54
CA GLU A 112 8.03 -3.15 -19.35
C GLU A 112 9.24 -3.49 -20.23
N VAL A 113 9.33 -4.74 -20.70
CA VAL A 113 10.32 -5.15 -21.73
C VAL A 113 9.93 -4.79 -23.16
N SER A 114 8.69 -4.32 -23.37
CA SER A 114 8.19 -3.86 -24.67
C SER A 114 7.89 -2.37 -24.62
N LEU A 115 8.26 -1.63 -25.67
CA LEU A 115 7.95 -0.21 -25.77
C LEU A 115 6.43 0.03 -25.69
N PHE A 116 6.01 0.89 -24.76
CA PHE A 116 4.58 1.17 -24.48
C PHE A 116 4.24 2.67 -24.49
N PHE A 117 5.21 3.52 -24.79
CA PHE A 117 5.04 4.97 -24.95
C PHE A 117 5.52 5.41 -26.33
N ARG A 118 5.28 6.68 -26.71
CA ARG A 118 5.65 7.19 -28.03
C ARG A 118 7.17 7.16 -28.22
N SER A 119 7.65 6.59 -29.32
CA SER A 119 9.08 6.47 -29.64
C SER A 119 9.83 7.80 -29.61
N THR A 120 9.17 8.91 -29.96
CA THR A 120 9.75 10.27 -29.88
C THR A 120 10.08 10.73 -28.46
N THR A 121 9.57 10.03 -27.44
CA THR A 121 9.83 10.32 -26.03
C THR A 121 10.85 9.34 -25.44
N ASP A 122 11.27 8.36 -26.24
CA ASP A 122 12.31 7.44 -25.85
C ASP A 122 13.66 8.14 -25.79
N SER A 123 14.46 7.75 -24.83
CA SER A 123 15.78 8.32 -24.56
C SER A 123 16.61 7.24 -23.89
N LEU A 124 17.73 6.88 -24.51
CA LEU A 124 18.68 5.97 -23.89
C LEU A 124 19.17 6.59 -22.58
N VAL A 125 19.06 5.83 -21.49
CA VAL A 125 19.59 6.19 -20.19
C VAL A 125 20.86 5.38 -19.99
N ASP A 126 21.99 6.09 -19.98
CA ASP A 126 23.27 5.46 -19.67
C ASP A 126 23.27 5.06 -18.19
N ILE A 127 23.26 3.75 -17.94
CA ILE A 127 23.34 3.20 -16.59
C ILE A 127 24.81 2.94 -16.33
N PRO A 128 25.43 3.66 -15.38
CA PRO A 128 26.81 3.40 -15.03
C PRO A 128 26.97 1.92 -14.72
N ALA A 129 27.93 1.26 -15.38
CA ALA A 129 28.25 -0.13 -15.05
C ALA A 129 28.47 -0.23 -13.54
N PRO A 130 28.02 -1.31 -12.87
CA PRO A 130 28.38 -1.54 -11.49
C PRO A 130 29.90 -1.52 -11.44
N VAL A 131 30.48 -0.51 -10.79
CA VAL A 131 31.92 -0.44 -10.58
C VAL A 131 32.32 -1.77 -9.96
N PRO A 132 33.31 -2.51 -10.51
CA PRO A 132 33.82 -3.70 -9.85
C PRO A 132 34.13 -3.30 -8.42
N ALA A 133 33.47 -3.91 -7.44
CA ALA A 133 33.69 -3.60 -6.06
C ALA A 133 35.20 -3.62 -5.81
N ALA A 134 35.80 -2.45 -5.57
CA ALA A 134 37.12 -2.37 -5.00
C ALA A 134 37.10 -3.33 -3.78
N PRO A 135 38.15 -4.15 -3.57
CA PRO A 135 38.15 -5.12 -2.49
C PRO A 135 37.76 -4.38 -1.22
N ALA A 136 36.61 -4.77 -0.67
CA ALA A 136 36.04 -4.11 0.49
C ALA A 136 37.15 -3.97 1.54
N PRO A 137 37.34 -2.77 2.15
CA PRO A 137 38.10 -2.70 3.38
C PRO A 137 37.47 -3.74 4.29
N LYS A 138 38.24 -4.74 4.69
CA LYS A 138 37.80 -5.83 5.58
C LYS A 138 36.96 -5.17 6.66
N GLU A 139 35.64 -5.41 6.65
CA GLU A 139 34.81 -5.00 7.76
C GLU A 139 35.48 -5.57 8.99
N ALA A 140 36.00 -4.68 9.83
CA ALA A 140 36.35 -5.03 11.18
C ALA A 140 35.05 -5.58 11.77
N LYS A 141 34.97 -6.91 11.88
CA LYS A 141 33.89 -7.61 12.56
C LYS A 141 33.68 -6.87 13.86
N LYS A 142 32.63 -6.05 13.92
CA LYS A 142 32.21 -5.45 15.18
C LYS A 142 31.80 -6.64 16.01
N LYS A 143 32.67 -7.02 16.95
CA LYS A 143 32.46 -8.10 17.91
C LYS A 143 31.23 -7.67 18.70
N SER A 144 30.03 -8.02 18.22
CA SER A 144 28.83 -7.81 19.01
C SER A 144 28.98 -8.72 20.20
N ASN A 145 28.86 -8.15 21.39
CA ASN A 145 28.89 -8.92 22.62
C ASN A 145 27.60 -9.74 22.64
N ILE A 146 27.65 -10.96 22.10
CA ILE A 146 26.53 -11.90 22.02
C ILE A 146 25.87 -12.04 23.40
N LYS A 147 26.68 -12.01 24.48
CA LYS A 147 26.20 -12.00 25.86
C LYS A 147 25.29 -10.79 26.17
N GLN A 148 25.62 -9.59 25.71
CA GLN A 148 24.84 -8.38 25.94
C GLN A 148 23.56 -8.34 25.10
N THR A 149 23.59 -8.91 23.87
CA THR A 149 22.38 -9.02 23.03
C THR A 149 21.40 -10.05 23.60
N VAL A 150 21.90 -11.18 24.10
CA VAL A 150 21.08 -12.22 24.76
C VAL A 150 20.45 -11.68 26.04
N ILE A 151 21.18 -10.93 26.87
CA ILE A 151 20.62 -10.32 28.09
C ILE A 151 19.47 -9.36 27.75
N ILE A 152 19.62 -8.51 26.73
CA ILE A 152 18.56 -7.58 26.32
C ILE A 152 17.31 -8.34 25.85
N ILE A 153 17.47 -9.39 25.03
CA ILE A 153 16.34 -10.20 24.55
C ILE A 153 15.63 -10.88 25.71
N VAL A 154 16.36 -11.47 26.65
CA VAL A 154 15.77 -12.13 27.83
C VAL A 154 15.02 -11.13 28.70
N VAL A 155 15.57 -9.95 28.95
CA VAL A 155 14.91 -8.90 29.74
C VAL A 155 13.62 -8.44 29.06
N VAL A 156 13.64 -8.21 27.75
CA VAL A 156 12.45 -7.79 26.98
C VAL A 156 11.36 -8.86 27.04
N LEU A 157 11.72 -10.13 26.89
CA LEU A 157 10.76 -11.24 26.98
C LEU A 157 10.14 -11.36 28.37
N VAL A 158 10.93 -11.22 29.43
CA VAL A 158 10.42 -11.27 30.80
C VAL A 158 9.45 -10.12 31.07
N VAL A 159 9.79 -8.89 30.66
CA VAL A 159 8.92 -7.71 30.80
C VAL A 159 7.63 -7.89 30.00
N PHE A 160 7.71 -8.43 28.78
CA PHE A 160 6.52 -8.66 27.96
C PHE A 160 5.58 -9.69 28.59
N VAL A 161 6.12 -10.80 29.13
CA VAL A 161 5.34 -11.84 29.80
C VAL A 161 4.72 -11.32 31.10
N THR A 162 5.43 -10.52 31.90
CA THR A 162 4.87 -9.95 33.14
C THR A 162 3.75 -8.96 32.83
N ILE A 163 3.95 -8.06 31.86
CA ILE A 163 2.90 -7.12 31.43
C ILE A 163 1.69 -7.89 30.90
N PHE A 164 1.90 -8.88 30.02
CA PHE A 164 0.80 -9.67 29.46
C PHE A 164 0.04 -10.44 30.54
N SER A 165 0.74 -11.04 31.50
CA SER A 165 0.14 -11.73 32.64
C SER A 165 -0.66 -10.77 33.54
N SER A 166 -0.11 -9.61 33.87
CA SER A 166 -0.80 -8.56 34.64
C SER A 166 -2.05 -8.04 33.93
N ILE A 167 -1.97 -7.84 32.61
CA ILE A 167 -3.11 -7.44 31.78
C ILE A 167 -4.17 -8.55 31.79
N CYS A 168 -3.79 -9.80 31.55
CA CYS A 168 -4.71 -10.94 31.61
C CYS A 168 -5.36 -11.10 32.99
N PHE A 169 -4.59 -10.91 34.07
CA PHE A 169 -5.09 -10.96 35.43
C PHE A 169 -6.08 -9.81 35.70
N PHE A 170 -5.75 -8.58 35.32
CA PHE A 170 -6.63 -7.43 35.43
C PHE A 170 -7.93 -7.63 34.68
N PHE A 171 -7.88 -8.15 33.45
CA PHE A 171 -9.06 -8.50 32.67
C PHE A 171 -9.88 -9.63 33.30
N ARG A 172 -9.24 -10.65 33.90
CA ARG A 172 -9.96 -11.72 34.61
C ARG A 172 -10.62 -11.24 35.90
N VAL A 173 -9.99 -10.31 36.63
CA VAL A 173 -10.59 -9.69 37.82
C VAL A 173 -11.73 -8.75 37.42
N LYS A 174 -11.56 -7.93 36.37
CA LYS A 174 -12.64 -7.09 35.82
C LYS A 174 -13.81 -7.95 35.35
N LYS A 175 -13.55 -9.06 34.67
CA LYS A 175 -14.59 -10.01 34.25
C LYS A 175 -15.28 -10.70 35.43
N ARG A 176 -14.58 -10.93 36.55
CA ARG A 176 -15.20 -11.41 37.81
C ARG A 176 -16.03 -10.33 38.50
N ARG A 177 -15.60 -9.06 38.49
CA ARG A 177 -16.38 -7.94 39.05
C ARG A 177 -17.66 -7.68 38.26
N VAL A 178 -17.57 -7.68 36.93
CA VAL A 178 -18.75 -7.60 36.04
C VAL A 178 -19.69 -8.79 36.25
N LYS A 179 -19.17 -9.98 36.55
CA LYS A 179 -20.00 -11.17 36.85
C LYS A 179 -20.66 -11.10 38.24
N LEU A 180 -20.05 -10.44 39.22
CA LEU A 180 -20.65 -10.20 40.55
C LEU A 180 -21.69 -9.06 40.50
N GLU A 181 -21.45 -8.01 39.71
CA GLU A 181 -22.42 -6.93 39.48
C GLU A 181 -23.63 -7.39 38.64
N GLN A 182 -23.49 -8.44 37.84
CA GLN A 182 -24.59 -9.01 37.04
C GLN A 182 -25.49 -9.98 37.81
N ASP A 183 -25.09 -10.45 39.00
CA ASP A 183 -25.91 -11.31 39.88
C ASP A 183 -26.79 -10.48 40.84
N GLU A 184 -26.46 -9.20 41.06
CA GLU A 184 -27.18 -8.30 41.98
C GLU A 184 -28.14 -7.31 41.30
N ASN A 185 -28.08 -7.16 39.97
CA ASN A 185 -28.96 -6.26 39.22
C ASN A 185 -29.73 -6.99 38.12
N SER A 186 -30.51 -8.01 38.52
CA SER A 186 -31.54 -8.60 37.67
C SER A 186 -32.80 -7.73 37.68
N GLU A 187 -32.71 -6.57 37.04
CA GLU A 187 -33.88 -5.88 36.49
C GLU A 187 -33.56 -5.51 35.03
N ASP A 188 -34.21 -6.26 34.15
CA ASP A 188 -34.69 -5.97 32.80
C ASP A 188 -33.94 -4.97 31.89
N VAL A 189 -33.96 -5.34 30.60
CA VAL A 189 -33.65 -4.52 29.41
C VAL A 189 -32.17 -4.36 29.04
N GLY A 190 -31.76 -4.99 27.92
CA GLY A 190 -30.59 -4.47 27.19
C GLY A 190 -29.78 -5.41 26.28
N LEU A 191 -30.38 -6.32 25.49
CA LEU A 191 -29.59 -7.02 24.46
C LEU A 191 -30.35 -7.54 23.22
N VAL A 192 -31.47 -6.92 22.83
CA VAL A 192 -32.21 -7.35 21.60
C VAL A 192 -32.48 -6.22 20.60
N GLU A 193 -31.94 -5.01 20.79
CA GLU A 193 -32.33 -3.86 19.96
C GLU A 193 -31.27 -3.38 18.96
N TRP A 194 -30.36 -4.24 18.48
CA TRP A 194 -29.35 -3.76 17.52
C TRP A 194 -29.20 -4.51 16.21
N LEU A 195 -29.80 -5.67 15.98
CA LEU A 195 -29.65 -6.33 14.68
C LEU A 195 -30.91 -7.10 14.25
N GLN A 196 -31.52 -6.55 13.19
CA GLN A 196 -32.39 -7.18 12.18
C GLN A 196 -33.88 -7.24 12.51
N TYR A 197 -34.65 -6.35 11.87
CA TYR A 197 -36.06 -6.62 11.62
C TYR A 197 -36.14 -7.88 10.75
N ASP A 198 -36.88 -8.86 11.25
CA ASP A 198 -37.12 -10.09 10.54
C ASP A 198 -37.98 -9.85 9.29
N PHE A 199 -37.62 -10.49 8.18
CA PHE A 199 -38.28 -10.27 6.90
C PHE A 199 -39.76 -10.68 6.94
N GLU A 200 -40.11 -11.70 7.74
CA GLU A 200 -41.49 -12.15 7.92
C GLU A 200 -42.32 -11.11 8.65
N THR A 201 -41.72 -10.41 9.61
CA THR A 201 -42.34 -9.28 10.32
C THR A 201 -42.64 -8.11 9.38
N ILE A 202 -41.69 -7.73 8.52
CA ILE A 202 -41.90 -6.66 7.53
C ILE A 202 -42.95 -7.09 6.48
N ARG A 203 -42.92 -8.35 6.05
CA ARG A 203 -43.88 -8.90 5.09
C ARG A 203 -45.30 -8.91 5.65
N SER A 204 -45.48 -9.29 6.92
CA SER A 204 -46.77 -9.24 7.59
C SER A 204 -47.28 -7.81 7.78
N ALA A 205 -46.41 -6.91 8.26
CA ALA A 205 -46.76 -5.50 8.49
C ALA A 205 -47.18 -4.77 7.21
N THR A 206 -46.51 -5.08 6.09
CA THR A 206 -46.84 -4.49 4.78
C THR A 206 -47.98 -5.21 4.04
N ASP A 207 -48.58 -6.24 4.64
CA ASP A 207 -49.56 -7.14 4.00
C ASP A 207 -49.05 -7.65 2.65
N ASP A 208 -47.89 -8.30 2.69
CA ASP A 208 -47.15 -8.81 1.54
C ASP A 208 -46.89 -7.75 0.44
N PHE A 209 -46.56 -6.54 0.86
CA PHE A 209 -46.34 -5.39 -0.03
C PHE A 209 -47.56 -5.09 -0.93
N SER A 210 -48.77 -5.18 -0.38
CA SER A 210 -49.99 -4.88 -1.11
C SER A 210 -50.05 -3.40 -1.57
N ASN A 211 -50.68 -3.14 -2.72
CA ASN A 211 -50.80 -1.77 -3.24
C ASN A 211 -51.62 -0.84 -2.32
N ALA A 212 -52.45 -1.39 -1.43
CA ALA A 212 -53.23 -0.62 -0.46
C ALA A 212 -52.33 0.10 0.56
N ASN A 213 -51.16 -0.48 0.86
CA ASN A 213 -50.18 0.07 1.81
C ASN A 213 -49.07 0.87 1.12
N LYS A 214 -49.14 1.09 -0.20
CA LYS A 214 -48.11 1.79 -0.95
C LYS A 214 -48.22 3.31 -0.75
N LEU A 215 -47.18 3.89 -0.18
CA LEU A 215 -47.09 5.34 0.08
C LEU A 215 -46.62 6.12 -1.15
N GLY A 216 -45.87 5.51 -2.05
CA GLY A 216 -45.41 6.15 -3.27
C GLY A 216 -44.37 5.35 -4.03
N ARG A 217 -43.95 5.85 -5.21
CA ARG A 217 -42.86 5.29 -6.01
C ARG A 217 -42.01 6.40 -6.59
N GLY A 218 -40.71 6.40 -6.28
CA GLY A 218 -39.72 7.34 -6.81
C GLY A 218 -38.60 6.62 -7.57
N GLY A 219 -37.53 7.35 -7.90
CA GLY A 219 -36.35 6.81 -8.60
C GLY A 219 -35.62 5.69 -7.87
N PHE A 220 -35.86 5.53 -6.57
CA PHE A 220 -35.27 4.51 -5.70
C PHE A 220 -36.22 3.33 -5.39
N GLY A 221 -37.39 3.26 -6.02
CA GLY A 221 -38.35 2.16 -5.84
C GLY A 221 -39.66 2.56 -5.18
N ALA A 222 -40.46 1.55 -4.82
CA ALA A 222 -41.75 1.72 -4.15
C ALA A 222 -41.57 1.69 -2.62
N VAL A 223 -42.28 2.59 -1.93
CA VAL A 223 -42.27 2.68 -0.48
C VAL A 223 -43.64 2.22 0.04
N TYR A 224 -43.63 1.31 1.00
CA TYR A 224 -44.83 0.78 1.65
C TYR A 224 -44.85 1.22 3.10
N ARG A 225 -46.06 1.42 3.64
CA ARG A 225 -46.28 1.66 5.05
C ARG A 225 -46.22 0.31 5.77
N ASN A 226 -45.44 0.24 6.84
CA ASN A 226 -45.47 -0.85 7.81
C ASN A 226 -46.56 -0.63 8.85
#